data_AF-A0A1V5BL93-F1
#
_entry.id   AF-A0A1V5BL93-F1
#
_cell.length_a   1.000
_cell.length_b   1.000
_cell.length_c   1.000
_cell.angle_alpha   90.00
_cell.angle_beta   90.00
_cell.angle_gamma   90.00
#
_symmetry.space_group_name_H-M   'P 1'
#
loop_
_entity.id
_entity.type
_entity.pdbx_description
1 polymer ?
#
loop_
_entity_poly.entity_id
_entity_poly.type
_entity_poly.pdbx_seq_one_letter_code
_entity_poly.pdbx_strand_id
1 'polypeptide(L)'
;MLDEKDRLTDSLITQKHIASGYNLAAAEASNTQLKDTFLNILKDEHLIQHEIFNEMSNHGWYQPKPANINDINQNMNKWSQELQRVQSTAYSRPGTQQGNYQASFPQYGFQTGAGMQQMGSEVQHQTMYRPPQNPMV
;
A
#
# COMPACT_ATOMS: atom_id res chain seq x y z
N MET A 1 4.69 8.28 38.19
CA MET A 1 4.38 6.95 37.62
C MET A 1 3.72 7.19 36.28
N LEU A 2 4.10 6.46 35.24
CA LEU A 2 3.35 6.46 33.97
C LEU A 2 2.01 5.77 34.22
N ASP A 3 0.94 6.33 33.66
CA ASP A 3 -0.35 5.66 33.70
C ASP A 3 -0.37 4.47 32.72
N GLU A 4 -1.39 3.63 32.82
CA GLU A 4 -1.50 2.42 31.99
C GLU A 4 -1.62 2.74 30.50
N LYS A 5 -2.33 3.83 30.18
CA LYS A 5 -2.52 4.29 28.80
C LYS A 5 -1.19 4.73 28.17
N ASP A 6 -0.38 5.48 28.90
CA ASP A 6 0.94 5.92 28.47
C ASP A 6 1.88 4.73 28.26
N ARG A 7 1.83 3.74 29.16
CA ARG A 7 2.63 2.50 29.03
C ARG A 7 2.24 1.68 27.81
N LEU A 8 0.94 1.50 27.54
CA LEU A 8 0.49 0.80 26.33
C LEU A 8 0.75 1.60 25.06
N THR A 9 0.66 2.93 25.12
CA THR A 9 1.01 3.81 24.01
C THR A 9 2.48 3.69 23.64
N ASP A 10 3.38 3.74 24.64
CA ASP A 10 4.81 3.55 24.45
C ASP A 10 5.12 2.15 23.88
N SER A 11 4.47 1.12 24.43
CA SER A 11 4.59 -0.26 23.94
C SER A 11 4.15 -0.39 22.47
N LEU A 12 3.03 0.21 22.10
CA LEU A 12 2.50 0.19 20.73
C LEU A 12 3.44 0.91 19.75
N ILE A 13 4.04 2.03 20.16
CA ILE A 13 5.00 2.78 19.34
C ILE A 13 6.27 1.96 19.14
N THR A 14 6.81 1.39 20.23
CA THR A 14 7.99 0.52 20.18
C THR A 14 7.77 -0.68 19.26
N GLN A 15 6.62 -1.35 19.36
CA GLN A 15 6.28 -2.48 18.50
C GLN A 15 6.23 -2.11 17.01
N LYS A 16 5.64 -0.95 16.65
CA LYS A 16 5.66 -0.44 15.27
C LYS A 16 7.08 -0.20 14.76
N HIS A 17 7.95 0.32 15.62
CA HIS A 17 9.35 0.57 15.30
C HIS A 17 10.11 -0.75 15.06
N ILE A 18 9.97 -1.72 15.96
CA ILE A 18 10.60 -3.04 15.87
C ILE A 18 10.14 -3.78 14.62
N ALA A 19 8.82 -3.82 14.36
CA ALA A 19 8.26 -4.45 13.16
C ALA A 19 8.81 -3.82 11.87
N SER A 20 8.93 -2.49 11.82
CA SER A 20 9.54 -1.80 10.69
C SER A 20 11.01 -2.20 10.49
N GLY A 21 11.76 -2.37 11.57
CA GLY A 21 13.14 -2.84 11.56
C GLY A 21 13.29 -4.25 10.99
N TYR A 22 12.46 -5.21 11.44
CA TYR A 22 12.48 -6.56 10.91
C TYR A 22 12.04 -6.65 9.45
N ASN A 23 11.08 -5.82 9.03
CA ASN A 23 10.70 -5.74 7.63
C ASN A 23 11.85 -5.25 6.74
N LEU A 24 12.59 -4.22 7.17
CA LEU A 24 13.78 -3.75 6.46
C LEU A 24 14.88 -4.83 6.43
N ALA A 25 15.16 -5.46 7.58
CA ALA A 25 16.15 -6.52 7.67
C ALA A 25 15.83 -7.73 6.78
N ALA A 26 14.55 -8.12 6.69
CA ALA A 26 14.09 -9.18 5.79
C ALA A 26 14.26 -8.80 4.31
N ALA A 27 14.04 -7.53 3.95
CA ALA A 27 14.21 -7.03 2.60
C ALA A 27 15.69 -6.99 2.15
N GLU A 28 16.60 -6.72 3.09
CA GLU A 28 18.05 -6.58 2.84
C GLU A 28 18.86 -7.84 3.19
N ALA A 29 18.20 -8.92 3.59
CA ALA A 29 18.85 -10.16 4.00
C ALA A 29 19.68 -10.79 2.87
N SER A 30 20.91 -11.20 3.18
CA SER A 30 21.87 -11.74 2.22
C SER A 30 21.56 -13.17 1.76
N ASN A 31 20.68 -13.89 2.46
CA ASN A 31 20.27 -15.24 2.13
C ASN A 31 18.86 -15.57 2.66
N THR A 32 18.26 -16.62 2.09
CA THR A 32 16.88 -17.03 2.38
C THR A 32 16.67 -17.45 3.83
N GLN A 33 17.61 -18.17 4.45
CA GLN A 33 17.44 -18.62 5.84
C GLN A 33 17.37 -17.44 6.81
N LEU A 34 18.21 -16.42 6.61
CA LEU A 34 18.20 -15.20 7.40
C LEU A 34 16.92 -14.38 7.15
N LYS A 35 16.52 -14.25 5.88
CA LYS A 35 15.24 -13.62 5.50
C LYS A 35 14.07 -14.28 6.21
N ASP A 36 13.96 -15.61 6.13
CA ASP A 36 12.86 -16.36 6.72
C ASP A 36 12.84 -16.22 8.25
N THR A 37 14.02 -16.16 8.88
CA THR A 37 14.13 -15.88 10.31
C THR A 37 13.55 -14.50 10.66
N PHE A 38 13.92 -13.45 9.92
CA PHE A 38 13.36 -12.11 10.15
C PHE A 38 11.85 -12.04 9.88
N LEU A 39 11.35 -12.74 8.86
CA LEU A 39 9.91 -12.79 8.58
C LEU A 39 9.12 -13.52 9.67
N ASN A 40 9.69 -14.57 10.25
CA ASN A 40 9.07 -15.27 11.37
C ASN A 40 8.99 -14.36 12.60
N ILE A 41 10.06 -13.65 12.93
CA ILE A 41 10.03 -12.70 14.05
C ILE A 41 9.06 -11.55 13.76
N LEU A 42 9.07 -10.99 12.55
CA LEU A 42 8.12 -9.95 12.15
C LEU A 42 6.66 -10.39 12.32
N LYS A 43 6.36 -11.65 12.02
CA LYS A 43 5.02 -12.21 12.25
C LYS A 43 4.66 -12.19 13.73
N ASP A 44 5.58 -12.59 14.61
CA ASP A 44 5.36 -12.57 16.05
C ASP A 44 5.17 -11.13 16.58
N GLU A 45 5.99 -10.18 16.15
CA GLU A 45 5.84 -8.75 16.50
C GLU A 45 4.49 -8.19 16.02
N HIS A 46 4.00 -8.61 14.85
CA HIS A 46 2.66 -8.21 14.40
C HIS A 46 1.53 -8.76 15.29
N LEU A 47 1.68 -9.98 15.82
CA LEU A 47 0.71 -10.55 16.75
C LEU A 47 0.72 -9.76 18.08
N ILE A 48 1.90 -9.50 18.64
CA ILE A 48 2.05 -8.72 19.88
C ILE A 48 1.49 -7.30 19.71
N GLN A 49 1.83 -6.62 18.61
CA GLN A 49 1.28 -5.29 18.31
C GLN A 49 -0.26 -5.33 18.21
N HIS A 50 -0.84 -6.39 17.64
CA HIS A 50 -2.28 -6.55 17.53
C HIS A 50 -2.96 -6.78 18.89
N GLU A 51 -2.34 -7.55 19.78
CA GLU A 51 -2.82 -7.72 21.16
C GLU A 51 -2.84 -6.39 21.92
N ILE A 52 -1.76 -5.61 21.86
CA ILE A 52 -1.69 -4.28 22.47
C ILE A 52 -2.77 -3.36 21.88
N PHE A 53 -2.92 -3.39 20.55
CA PHE A 53 -3.96 -2.61 19.87
C PHE A 53 -5.37 -2.98 20.36
N ASN A 54 -5.68 -4.29 20.46
CA ASN A 54 -6.98 -4.76 20.91
C ASN A 54 -7.24 -4.34 22.36
N GLU A 55 -6.23 -4.44 23.23
CA GLU A 55 -6.33 -3.98 24.61
C GLU A 55 -6.64 -2.48 24.65
N MET A 56 -5.83 -1.65 23.99
CA MET A 56 -6.07 -0.21 23.92
C MET A 56 -7.43 0.14 23.30
N SER A 57 -7.93 -0.67 22.36
CA SER A 57 -9.26 -0.51 21.76
C SER A 57 -10.38 -0.84 22.76
N ASN A 58 -10.23 -1.91 23.54
CA ASN A 58 -11.18 -2.33 24.59
C ASN A 58 -11.34 -1.26 25.67
N HIS A 59 -10.25 -0.58 26.03
CA HIS A 59 -10.28 0.57 26.95
C HIS A 59 -10.75 1.88 26.29
N GLY A 60 -10.97 1.89 24.98
CA GLY A 60 -11.36 3.07 24.22
C GLY A 60 -10.23 4.10 24.05
N TRP A 61 -8.98 3.74 24.30
CA TRP A 61 -7.82 4.63 24.23
C TRP A 61 -7.28 4.81 22.81
N TYR A 62 -7.43 3.81 21.96
CA TYR A 62 -6.97 3.87 20.58
C TYR A 62 -7.95 3.18 19.63
N GLN A 63 -8.67 3.98 18.84
CA GLN A 63 -9.65 3.49 17.85
C GLN A 63 -9.45 4.23 16.53
N PRO A 64 -8.77 3.61 15.55
CA PRO A 64 -8.67 4.14 14.20
C PRO A 64 -10.07 4.34 13.63
N LYS A 65 -10.34 5.54 13.11
CA LYS A 65 -11.61 5.80 12.44
C LYS A 65 -11.67 4.97 11.15
N PRO A 66 -12.80 4.30 10.86
CA PRO A 66 -12.99 3.71 9.55
C PRO A 66 -12.91 4.82 8.50
N ALA A 67 -12.27 4.53 7.37
CA ALA A 67 -12.18 5.48 6.29
C ALA A 67 -13.60 5.82 5.78
N ASN A 68 -13.91 7.11 5.67
CA ASN A 68 -15.19 7.57 5.14
C ASN A 68 -15.24 7.36 3.63
N ILE A 69 -16.25 6.63 3.15
CA ILE A 69 -16.41 6.34 1.72
C ILE A 69 -16.56 7.60 0.86
N ASN A 70 -17.17 8.66 1.41
CA ASN A 70 -17.28 9.94 0.71
C ASN A 70 -15.92 10.61 0.54
N ASP A 71 -15.06 10.54 1.56
CA ASP A 71 -13.70 11.10 1.51
C ASP A 71 -12.84 10.31 0.53
N ILE A 72 -13.00 8.97 0.50
CA ILE A 72 -12.37 8.11 -0.51
C ILE A 72 -12.82 8.56 -1.90
N ASN A 73 -14.12 8.59 -2.19
CA ASN A 73 -14.65 8.96 -3.50
C ASN A 73 -14.23 10.37 -3.95
N GLN A 74 -14.24 11.34 -3.04
CA GLN A 74 -13.77 12.70 -3.34
C GLN A 74 -12.28 12.73 -3.68
N ASN A 75 -11.44 12.04 -2.91
CA ASN A 75 -10.01 11.98 -3.16
C ASN A 75 -9.70 11.23 -4.47
N MET A 76 -10.46 10.20 -4.78
CA MET A 76 -10.39 9.49 -6.07
C MET A 76 -10.71 10.42 -7.25
N ASN A 77 -11.80 11.20 -7.15
CA ASN A 77 -12.16 12.16 -8.20
C ASN A 77 -11.07 13.24 -8.39
N LYS A 78 -10.52 13.77 -7.29
CA LYS A 78 -9.41 14.73 -7.33
C LYS A 78 -8.18 14.14 -8.01
N TRP A 79 -7.83 12.90 -7.68
CA TRP A 79 -6.71 12.19 -8.31
C TRP A 79 -6.92 12.00 -9.83
N SER A 80 -8.10 11.56 -10.25
CA SER A 80 -8.42 11.41 -11.68
C SER A 80 -8.34 12.73 -12.46
N GLN A 81 -8.80 13.84 -11.86
CA GLN A 81 -8.69 15.17 -12.45
C GLN A 81 -7.23 15.61 -12.58
N GLU A 82 -6.42 15.39 -11.53
CA GLU A 82 -5.00 15.75 -11.55
C GLU A 82 -4.21 14.93 -12.58
N LEU A 83 -4.51 13.63 -12.71
CA LEU A 83 -3.92 12.80 -13.76
C LEU A 83 -4.24 13.35 -15.16
N GLN A 84 -5.47 13.79 -15.42
CA GLN A 84 -5.85 14.42 -16.70
C GLN A 84 -5.11 15.74 -16.92
N ARG A 85 -4.94 16.55 -15.87
CA ARG A 85 -4.22 17.83 -15.93
C ARG A 85 -2.73 17.63 -16.25
N VAL A 86 -2.08 16.66 -15.63
CA VAL A 86 -0.66 16.35 -15.88
C VAL A 86 -0.46 15.89 -17.33
N GLN A 87 -1.38 15.07 -17.85
CA GLN A 87 -1.35 14.66 -19.26
C GLN A 87 -1.48 15.86 -20.21
N SER A 88 -2.49 16.73 -20.03
CA SER A 88 -2.70 17.88 -20.92
C SER A 88 -1.58 18.93 -20.84
N THR A 89 -0.99 19.13 -19.67
CA THR A 89 0.17 20.02 -19.47
C THR A 89 1.42 19.50 -20.20
N ALA A 90 1.62 18.17 -20.24
CA ALA A 90 2.72 17.57 -21.00
C ALA A 90 2.56 17.76 -22.52
N TYR A 91 1.32 17.82 -23.03
CA TYR A 91 1.03 18.07 -24.45
C TYR A 91 1.17 19.53 -24.89
N SER A 92 1.21 20.49 -23.96
CA SER A 92 1.07 21.93 -24.28
C SER A 92 2.34 22.77 -24.13
N ARG A 93 3.53 22.17 -23.93
CA ARG A 93 4.80 22.91 -23.85
C ARG A 93 5.12 23.57 -25.21
N PRO A 94 5.11 24.91 -25.34
CA PRO A 94 5.57 25.58 -26.55
C PRO A 94 7.10 25.51 -26.59
N GLY A 95 7.67 24.79 -27.56
CA GLY A 95 9.12 24.85 -27.83
C GLY A 95 9.84 23.52 -28.07
N THR A 96 9.19 22.36 -27.95
CA THR A 96 9.80 21.07 -28.34
C THR A 96 9.23 20.61 -29.68
N GLN A 97 10.11 20.50 -30.69
CA GLN A 97 9.78 19.95 -31.99
C GLN A 97 9.15 18.57 -31.87
N GLN A 98 8.19 18.36 -32.76
CA GLN A 98 7.33 17.21 -32.99
C GLN A 98 8.13 15.90 -33.10
N GLY A 99 8.39 15.25 -31.96
CA GLY A 99 8.84 13.86 -31.87
C GLY A 99 7.66 12.98 -31.47
N ASN A 100 7.36 11.96 -32.27
CA ASN A 100 6.19 11.09 -32.16
C ASN A 100 6.33 10.11 -30.97
N TYR A 101 6.39 10.62 -29.74
CA TYR A 101 6.38 9.80 -28.53
C TYR A 101 4.97 9.82 -27.94
N GLN A 102 4.18 8.81 -28.29
CA GLN A 102 2.90 8.55 -27.65
C GLN A 102 3.19 8.00 -26.24
N ALA A 103 3.29 8.88 -25.25
CA ALA A 103 3.40 8.50 -23.85
C ALA A 103 2.10 7.79 -23.43
N SER A 104 2.10 6.46 -23.52
CA SER A 104 1.02 5.61 -23.02
C SER A 104 1.12 5.59 -21.49
N PHE A 105 0.36 6.46 -20.83
CA PHE A 105 0.21 6.41 -19.38
C PHE A 105 -0.76 5.27 -19.03
N PRO A 106 -0.35 4.28 -18.21
CA PRO A 106 -1.27 3.24 -17.77
C PRO A 106 -2.42 3.86 -16.96
N GLN A 107 -3.65 3.66 -17.43
CA GLN A 107 -4.88 3.94 -16.70
C GLN A 107 -5.04 2.89 -15.60
N TYR A 108 -4.65 3.23 -14.37
CA TYR A 108 -4.94 2.40 -13.21
C TYR A 108 -6.42 2.55 -12.85
N GLY A 109 -7.23 1.56 -13.24
CA GLY A 109 -8.60 1.43 -12.76
C GLY A 109 -8.61 0.99 -11.30
N PHE A 110 -9.27 1.74 -10.44
CA PHE A 110 -9.49 1.35 -9.05
C PHE A 110 -10.92 0.81 -8.93
N GLN A 111 -11.05 -0.49 -8.75
CA GLN A 111 -12.34 -1.13 -8.46
C GLN A 111 -12.54 -1.15 -6.94
N THR A 112 -13.46 -0.33 -6.43
CA THR A 112 -13.89 -0.38 -5.04
C THR A 112 -14.67 -1.68 -4.81
N GLY A 113 -14.23 -2.53 -3.88
CA GLY A 113 -14.73 -3.90 -3.65
C GLY A 113 -16.14 -4.02 -3.07
N ALA A 114 -17.01 -3.03 -3.24
CA ALA A 114 -18.39 -3.05 -2.77
C ALA A 114 -19.31 -3.70 -3.83
N GLY A 115 -19.17 -5.01 -4.07
CA GLY A 115 -20.02 -5.68 -5.05
C GLY A 115 -19.72 -7.14 -5.38
N MET A 116 -19.14 -7.95 -4.48
CA MET A 116 -19.06 -9.39 -4.74
C MET A 116 -20.46 -10.03 -4.64
N GLN A 117 -21.16 -10.10 -5.77
CA GLN A 117 -22.20 -11.11 -5.97
C GLN A 117 -21.51 -12.46 -6.18
N GLN A 118 -21.79 -13.43 -5.31
CA GLN A 118 -21.51 -14.84 -5.58
C GLN A 118 -22.30 -15.26 -6.81
N MET A 119 -21.62 -15.56 -7.92
CA MET A 119 -22.17 -16.39 -8.98
C MET A 119 -21.04 -17.22 -9.58
N GLY A 120 -21.26 -18.53 -9.58
CA GLY A 120 -20.28 -19.52 -10.00
C GLY A 120 -20.01 -19.54 -11.50
N SER A 121 -19.15 -20.49 -11.85
CA SER A 121 -18.68 -20.94 -13.17
C SER A 121 -17.54 -20.12 -13.83
N GLU A 122 -16.39 -20.80 -13.91
CA GLU A 122 -15.28 -20.69 -14.88
C GLU A 122 -14.33 -19.49 -14.80
N VAL A 123 -13.19 -19.71 -14.12
CA VAL A 123 -12.00 -18.84 -14.19
C VAL A 123 -11.10 -19.34 -15.32
N GLN A 124 -11.16 -18.68 -16.48
CA GLN A 124 -10.09 -18.78 -17.48
C GLN A 124 -8.86 -18.00 -17.00
N HIS A 125 -7.75 -18.72 -16.86
CA HIS A 125 -6.43 -18.17 -16.55
C HIS A 125 -5.82 -17.40 -17.74
N GLN A 126 -4.87 -16.50 -17.40
CA GLN A 126 -3.83 -15.83 -18.22
C GLN A 126 -4.17 -14.40 -18.70
N THR A 127 -3.29 -13.39 -18.56
CA THR A 127 -1.82 -13.47 -18.66
C THR A 127 -1.13 -12.41 -17.79
N MET A 128 -0.23 -12.88 -16.92
CA MET A 128 0.71 -12.13 -16.10
C MET A 128 2.00 -11.86 -16.91
N TYR A 129 2.53 -10.64 -16.78
CA TYR A 129 3.86 -10.17 -17.23
C TYR A 129 4.12 -10.05 -18.74
N ARG A 130 4.47 -8.83 -19.19
CA ARG A 130 5.03 -8.55 -20.52
C ARG A 130 6.45 -8.00 -20.33
N PRO A 131 7.50 -8.68 -20.81
CA PRO A 131 8.88 -8.26 -20.57
C PRO A 131 9.23 -6.98 -21.36
N PRO A 132 10.22 -6.18 -20.89
CA PRO A 132 10.62 -4.94 -21.53
C PRO A 132 11.32 -5.22 -22.86
N GLN A 133 10.82 -4.63 -23.94
CA GLN A 133 11.52 -4.63 -25.24
C GLN A 133 12.59 -3.53 -25.22
N ASN A 134 13.83 -3.91 -24.91
CA ASN A 134 14.96 -3.07 -25.29
C ASN A 134 15.21 -3.23 -26.80
N PRO A 135 15.30 -2.13 -27.57
CA PRO A 135 15.82 -2.23 -28.94
C PRO A 135 17.33 -2.51 -28.88
N MET A 136 17.75 -3.64 -29.45
CA MET A 136 19.17 -3.85 -29.77
C MET A 136 19.47 -3.17 -31.11
N VAL A 137 20.34 -2.17 -31.03
CA VAL A 137 21.17 -1.52 -32.08
C VAL A 137 20.50 -1.18 -33.41
#